data_AF-A0A7Y5SSA4-F1
#
_entry.id   AF-A0A7Y5SSA4-F1
#
_cell.length_a   1.000
_cell.length_b   1.000
_cell.length_c   1.000
_cell.angle_alpha   90.00
_cell.angle_beta   90.00
_cell.angle_gamma   90.00
#
_symmetry.space_group_name_H-M   'P 1'
#
loop_
_entity.id
_entity.type
_entity.pdbx_description
1 polymer ?
#
loop_
_entity_poly.entity_id
_entity_poly.type
_entity_poly.pdbx_seq_one_letter_code
_entity_poly.pdbx_strand_id
1 'polypeptide(L)'
;TAGSQAAPTAAPSPKHPPRRTAARRSAGDHLSDPGPALTGQLAAAVALCRQSRSPLSLLIVDPADSSELFLTLGSDEYDRFRRFLEAACRTIDPSALCLPNGEAGFAVVLPGFERQAAVRMGNQLIDQVRRLPLRSAAGSRRAASLAVGAATVSLPPKNFPPDDLFSAANRCLYGSRLSGGGVVKSIEIY
;
A
#
# COMPACT_ATOMS: atom_id res chain seq x y z
N THR A 1 -81.74 -11.51 -2.37
CA THR A 1 -81.13 -12.34 -1.30
C THR A 1 -79.62 -12.19 -1.43
N ALA A 2 -79.00 -11.15 -0.85
CA ALA A 2 -78.65 -10.95 0.57
C ALA A 2 -77.46 -11.80 1.04
N GLY A 3 -76.40 -11.13 1.54
CA GLY A 3 -75.23 -11.65 2.28
C GLY A 3 -73.93 -11.58 1.47
N SER A 4 -73.02 -10.61 1.59
CA SER A 4 -72.33 -9.99 2.74
C SER A 4 -71.43 -10.92 3.56
N GLN A 5 -70.10 -10.78 3.41
CA GLN A 5 -69.04 -10.87 4.43
C GLN A 5 -67.68 -10.65 3.72
N ALA A 6 -67.05 -9.47 3.84
CA ALA A 6 -66.22 -8.98 4.95
C ALA A 6 -64.79 -9.56 4.94
N ALA A 7 -63.84 -8.67 4.65
CA ALA A 7 -62.40 -8.88 4.68
C ALA A 7 -61.84 -9.01 6.10
N PRO A 8 -60.61 -9.54 6.23
CA PRO A 8 -59.67 -8.97 7.18
C PRO A 8 -58.32 -8.60 6.53
N THR A 9 -58.07 -7.30 6.58
CA THR A 9 -56.81 -6.58 6.82
C THR A 9 -55.58 -7.44 7.15
N ALA A 10 -54.65 -7.56 6.21
CA ALA A 10 -53.29 -8.04 6.47
C ALA A 10 -52.41 -6.91 7.02
N ALA A 11 -51.81 -7.15 8.18
CA ALA A 11 -50.91 -6.24 8.88
C ALA A 11 -49.54 -6.09 8.16
N PRO A 12 -48.89 -4.92 8.25
CA PRO A 12 -47.57 -4.71 7.64
C PRO A 12 -46.44 -5.34 8.46
N SER A 13 -45.56 -6.07 7.77
CA SER A 13 -44.35 -6.68 8.33
C SER A 13 -43.35 -5.63 8.84
N PRO A 14 -42.62 -5.89 9.94
CA PRO A 14 -41.65 -4.95 10.49
C PRO A 14 -40.40 -4.86 9.62
N LYS A 15 -40.18 -3.69 9.02
CA LYS A 15 -38.93 -3.31 8.33
C LYS A 15 -37.78 -3.32 9.33
N HIS A 16 -36.96 -4.37 9.31
CA HIS A 16 -35.66 -4.36 10.00
C HIS A 16 -34.71 -3.39 9.26
N PRO A 17 -34.21 -2.33 9.91
CA PRO A 17 -33.14 -1.54 9.31
C PRO A 17 -31.86 -2.38 9.24
N PRO A 18 -31.08 -2.33 8.14
CA PRO A 18 -29.78 -2.96 8.12
C PRO A 18 -28.91 -2.34 9.23
N ARG A 19 -28.52 -3.21 10.15
CA ARG A 19 -27.59 -2.97 11.25
C ARG A 19 -26.32 -2.36 10.66
N ARG A 20 -26.13 -1.03 10.81
CA ARG A 20 -24.88 -0.34 10.51
C ARG A 20 -23.80 -0.97 11.40
N THR A 21 -23.05 -1.91 10.87
CA THR A 21 -21.78 -2.35 11.45
C THR A 21 -20.87 -1.13 11.46
N ALA A 22 -20.75 -0.54 12.64
CA ALA A 22 -19.75 0.45 12.97
C ALA A 22 -18.37 -0.20 12.91
N ALA A 23 -17.79 -0.31 11.71
CA ALA A 23 -16.35 -0.41 11.53
C ALA A 23 -15.80 1.02 11.48
N ARG A 24 -15.84 1.71 12.61
CA ARG A 24 -15.21 3.01 12.83
C ARG A 24 -14.18 2.78 13.94
N ARG A 25 -12.93 3.17 13.67
CA ARG A 25 -11.64 2.88 14.37
C ARG A 25 -10.94 1.70 13.67
N SER A 26 -10.09 1.94 12.67
CA SER A 26 -8.80 2.64 12.77
C SER A 26 -8.48 3.46 11.52
N ALA A 27 -8.93 4.72 11.46
CA ALA A 27 -8.63 5.66 10.37
C ALA A 27 -7.68 6.76 10.86
N GLY A 28 -6.64 6.37 11.60
CA GLY A 28 -5.74 7.29 12.29
C GLY A 28 -4.27 6.88 12.30
N ASP A 29 -3.86 5.90 11.49
CA ASP A 29 -2.45 5.48 11.45
C ASP A 29 -1.74 5.94 10.17
N HIS A 30 -0.96 7.01 10.37
CA HIS A 30 0.31 7.29 9.71
C HIS A 30 0.30 7.59 8.20
N LEU A 31 -0.04 8.83 7.83
CA LEU A 31 0.89 9.58 6.97
C LEU A 31 2.14 9.84 7.83
N SER A 32 3.03 8.85 7.92
CA SER A 32 4.34 9.07 8.52
C SER A 32 5.03 10.14 7.71
N ASP A 33 5.48 11.22 8.34
CA ASP A 33 6.32 12.22 7.69
C ASP A 33 7.53 11.51 7.06
N PRO A 34 7.93 11.82 5.81
CA PRO A 34 9.12 11.19 5.26
C PRO A 34 10.30 11.60 6.15
N GLY A 35 11.03 10.61 6.66
CA GLY A 35 12.23 10.88 7.44
C GLY A 35 13.23 11.71 6.61
N PRO A 36 14.12 12.49 7.25
CA PRO A 36 14.99 13.44 6.56
C PRO A 36 15.85 12.81 5.46
N ALA A 37 16.25 11.54 5.62
CA ALA A 37 16.96 10.78 4.61
C ALA A 37 16.13 10.57 3.34
N LEU A 38 14.85 10.19 3.47
CA LEU A 38 13.95 10.00 2.33
C LEU A 38 13.64 11.32 1.64
N THR A 39 13.36 12.38 2.42
CA THR A 39 13.10 13.72 1.88
C THR A 39 14.28 14.22 1.06
N GLY A 40 15.51 14.10 1.57
CA GLY A 40 16.72 14.50 0.84
C GLY A 40 16.91 13.71 -0.46
N GLN A 41 16.64 12.40 -0.44
CA GLN A 41 16.78 11.55 -1.62
C GLN A 41 15.70 11.81 -2.67
N LEU A 42 14.45 12.05 -2.25
CA LEU A 42 13.39 12.47 -3.17
C LEU A 42 13.71 13.83 -3.80
N ALA A 43 14.22 14.79 -3.03
CA ALA A 43 14.64 16.09 -3.56
C ALA A 43 15.75 15.95 -4.62
N ALA A 44 16.75 15.11 -4.35
CA ALA A 44 17.82 14.81 -5.31
C ALA A 44 17.28 14.14 -6.58
N ALA A 45 16.41 13.14 -6.43
CA ALA A 45 15.79 12.44 -7.56
C ALA A 45 14.90 13.36 -8.42
N VAL A 46 14.13 14.25 -7.79
CA VAL A 46 13.33 15.28 -8.48
C VAL A 46 14.24 16.20 -9.31
N ALA A 47 15.33 16.68 -8.72
CA ALA A 47 16.28 17.54 -9.41
C ALA A 47 16.95 16.83 -10.60
N LEU A 48 17.31 15.56 -10.44
CA LEU A 48 17.89 14.73 -11.48
C LEU A 48 16.91 14.52 -12.64
N CYS A 49 15.69 14.04 -12.34
CA CYS A 49 14.68 13.72 -13.35
C CYS A 49 14.22 14.96 -14.12
N ARG A 50 14.14 16.12 -13.46
CA ARG A 50 13.87 17.39 -14.11
C ARG A 50 14.95 17.77 -15.13
N GLN A 51 16.24 17.61 -14.77
CA GLN A 51 17.35 17.93 -15.65
C GLN A 51 17.39 17.02 -16.88
N SER A 52 17.14 15.73 -16.67
CA SER A 52 17.12 14.73 -17.74
C SER A 52 15.78 14.66 -18.50
N ARG A 53 14.78 15.45 -18.09
CA ARG A 53 13.41 15.46 -18.61
C ARG A 53 12.79 14.05 -18.64
N SER A 54 12.96 13.34 -17.53
CA SER A 54 12.49 11.97 -17.34
C SER A 54 11.47 11.89 -16.19
N PRO A 55 10.62 10.84 -16.16
CA PRO A 55 9.65 10.65 -15.09
C PRO A 55 10.34 10.25 -13.78
N LEU A 56 9.67 10.49 -12.66
CA LEU A 56 10.06 9.98 -11.35
C LEU A 56 8.88 9.24 -10.74
N SER A 57 9.12 7.98 -10.36
CA SER A 57 8.17 7.19 -9.59
C SER A 57 8.67 6.91 -8.19
N LEU A 58 7.73 6.77 -7.26
CA LEU A 58 7.97 6.36 -5.88
C LEU A 58 6.99 5.23 -5.54
N LEU A 59 7.50 4.13 -4.99
CA LEU A 59 6.70 3.11 -4.35
C LEU A 59 6.88 3.21 -2.84
N ILE A 60 5.77 3.13 -2.11
CA ILE A 60 5.78 2.80 -0.69
C ILE A 60 5.24 1.38 -0.56
N VAL A 61 6.04 0.52 0.06
CA VAL A 61 5.77 -0.91 0.22
C VAL A 61 5.72 -1.20 1.71
N ASP A 62 4.71 -1.92 2.17
CA ASP A 62 4.57 -2.31 3.58
C ASP A 62 3.84 -3.66 3.68
N PRO A 63 4.04 -4.46 4.74
CA PRO A 63 3.13 -5.57 5.01
C PRO A 63 1.69 -5.07 5.13
N ALA A 64 0.74 -5.82 4.59
CA ALA A 64 -0.67 -5.46 4.67
C ALA A 64 -1.13 -5.34 6.14
N ASP A 65 -0.68 -6.25 7.00
CA ASP A 65 -0.98 -6.34 8.43
C ASP A 65 0.32 -6.44 9.26
N SER A 66 1.10 -5.35 9.33
CA SER A 66 2.45 -5.34 9.93
C SER A 66 2.49 -5.83 11.38
N SER A 67 1.61 -5.33 12.25
CA SER A 67 1.57 -5.71 13.67
C SER A 67 1.22 -7.18 13.87
N GLU A 68 0.25 -7.70 13.13
CA GLU A 68 -0.14 -9.12 13.23
C GLU A 68 0.96 -10.04 12.67
N LEU A 69 1.60 -9.61 11.58
CA LEU A 69 2.72 -10.33 10.98
C LEU A 69 3.88 -10.45 11.96
N PHE A 70 4.28 -9.36 12.62
CA PHE A 70 5.33 -9.36 13.64
C PHE A 70 5.00 -10.30 14.80
N LEU A 71 3.80 -10.18 15.39
CA LEU A 71 3.36 -11.02 16.50
C LEU A 71 3.34 -12.52 16.14
N THR A 72 3.05 -12.85 14.88
CA THR A 72 2.95 -14.25 14.44
C THR A 72 4.29 -14.86 14.08
N LEU A 73 5.16 -14.10 13.40
CA LEU A 73 6.47 -14.59 12.96
C LEU A 73 7.48 -14.62 14.11
N GLY A 74 7.35 -13.70 15.07
CA GLY A 74 8.41 -13.39 16.01
C GLY A 74 9.52 -12.55 15.37
N SER A 75 10.45 -12.06 16.18
CA SER A 75 11.51 -11.12 15.76
C SER A 75 12.35 -11.66 14.60
N ASP A 76 12.83 -12.90 14.72
CA ASP A 76 13.87 -13.43 13.83
C ASP A 76 13.33 -13.66 12.40
N GLU A 77 12.14 -14.25 12.29
CA GLU A 77 11.48 -14.47 11.00
C GLU A 77 10.93 -13.16 10.41
N TYR A 78 10.54 -12.19 11.25
CA TYR A 78 10.19 -10.84 10.77
C TYR A 78 11.40 -10.09 10.20
N ASP A 79 12.56 -10.16 10.86
CA ASP A 79 13.80 -9.58 10.36
C ASP A 79 14.29 -10.27 9.09
N ARG A 80 14.08 -11.58 8.98
CA ARG A 80 14.31 -12.33 7.73
C ARG A 80 13.40 -11.86 6.63
N PHE A 81 12.11 -11.67 6.91
CA PHE A 81 11.14 -11.13 5.96
C PHE A 81 11.53 -9.73 5.47
N ARG A 82 11.95 -8.83 6.37
CA ARG A 82 12.42 -7.49 6.00
C ARG A 82 13.66 -7.52 5.10
N ARG A 83 14.66 -8.33 5.45
CA ARG A 83 15.87 -8.50 4.62
C ARG A 83 15.55 -9.08 3.25
N PHE A 84 14.60 -10.00 3.17
CA PHE A 84 14.10 -10.52 1.90
C PHE A 84 13.47 -9.41 1.07
N LEU A 85 12.60 -8.58 1.66
CA LEU A 85 11.92 -7.49 0.95
C LEU A 85 12.92 -6.46 0.42
N GLU A 86 13.92 -6.07 1.22
CA GLU A 86 15.00 -5.19 0.78
C GLU A 86 15.78 -5.78 -0.41
N ALA A 87 16.16 -7.05 -0.33
CA ALA A 87 16.88 -7.74 -1.39
C ALA A 87 16.02 -7.89 -2.66
N ALA A 88 14.72 -8.14 -2.52
CA ALA A 88 13.77 -8.23 -3.62
C ALA A 88 13.69 -6.91 -4.40
N CYS A 89 13.59 -5.77 -3.70
CA CYS A 89 13.58 -4.46 -4.34
C CYS A 89 14.86 -4.21 -5.16
N ARG A 90 16.04 -4.54 -4.61
CA ARG A 90 17.34 -4.39 -5.31
C ARG A 90 17.53 -5.37 -6.47
N THR A 91 16.91 -6.54 -6.40
CA THR A 91 17.03 -7.56 -7.46
C THR A 91 16.20 -7.19 -8.69
N ILE A 92 15.03 -6.57 -8.48
CA ILE A 92 14.17 -6.14 -9.58
C ILE A 92 14.81 -4.98 -10.35
N ASP A 93 15.39 -4.02 -9.63
CA ASP A 93 16.16 -2.93 -10.23
C ASP A 93 17.34 -2.54 -9.33
N PRO A 94 18.59 -2.83 -9.76
CA PRO A 94 19.79 -2.44 -9.03
C PRO A 94 20.01 -0.93 -8.90
N SER A 95 19.39 -0.12 -9.76
CA SER A 95 19.46 1.34 -9.73
C SER A 95 18.41 1.98 -8.81
N ALA A 96 17.42 1.19 -8.35
CA ALA A 96 16.39 1.66 -7.45
C ALA A 96 16.97 1.95 -6.06
N LEU A 97 16.68 3.15 -5.55
CA LEU A 97 17.07 3.51 -4.20
C LEU A 97 16.01 3.03 -3.21
N CYS A 98 16.36 2.06 -2.37
CA CYS A 98 15.48 1.49 -1.36
C CYS A 98 15.86 2.03 0.02
N LEU A 99 14.90 2.68 0.68
CA LEU A 99 15.06 3.30 1.99
C LEU A 99 14.04 2.72 2.96
N PRO A 100 14.42 2.42 4.22
CA PRO A 100 13.44 2.03 5.24
C PRO A 100 12.35 3.09 5.41
N ASN A 101 11.10 2.66 5.51
CA ASN A 101 9.95 3.53 5.74
C ASN A 101 9.00 2.88 6.75
N GLY A 102 8.99 3.41 7.97
CA GLY A 102 8.23 2.83 9.09
C GLY A 102 8.87 1.55 9.64
N GLU A 103 8.03 0.71 10.27
CA GLU A 103 8.50 -0.46 11.02
C GLU A 103 8.94 -1.64 10.17
N ALA A 104 8.30 -1.94 9.04
CA ALA A 104 8.74 -2.99 8.12
C ALA A 104 8.74 -2.59 6.64
N GLY A 105 8.20 -1.41 6.35
CA GLY A 105 8.08 -0.93 4.99
C GLY A 105 9.35 -0.34 4.43
N PHE A 106 9.28 -0.08 3.13
CA PHE A 106 10.33 0.54 2.35
C PHE A 106 9.73 1.58 1.40
N ALA A 107 10.45 2.68 1.23
CA ALA A 107 10.26 3.60 0.14
C ALA A 107 11.27 3.26 -0.97
N VAL A 108 10.78 3.09 -2.20
CA VAL A 108 11.60 2.77 -3.37
C VAL A 108 11.50 3.93 -4.36
N VAL A 109 12.59 4.69 -4.49
CA VAL A 109 12.70 5.83 -5.40
C VAL A 109 13.21 5.33 -6.76
N LEU A 110 12.47 5.64 -7.82
CA LEU A 110 12.68 5.12 -9.18
C LEU A 110 12.83 6.27 -10.20
N PRO A 111 14.03 6.84 -10.35
CA PRO A 111 14.32 7.83 -11.39
C PRO A 111 14.17 7.22 -12.79
N GLY A 112 13.53 7.93 -13.72
CA GLY A 112 13.31 7.47 -15.09
C GLY A 112 12.18 6.45 -15.26
N PHE A 113 11.45 6.11 -14.20
CA PHE A 113 10.36 5.14 -14.27
C PHE A 113 9.01 5.83 -14.49
N GLU A 114 8.33 5.47 -15.57
CA GLU A 114 6.92 5.78 -15.77
C GLU A 114 6.02 4.96 -14.85
N ARG A 115 4.77 5.42 -14.68
CA ARG A 115 3.80 4.81 -13.78
C ARG A 115 3.57 3.32 -14.05
N GLN A 116 3.51 2.91 -15.32
CA GLN A 116 3.31 1.49 -15.64
C GLN A 116 4.49 0.62 -15.22
N ALA A 117 5.73 1.12 -15.36
CA ALA A 117 6.92 0.41 -14.92
C ALA A 117 6.94 0.25 -13.39
N ALA A 118 6.60 1.33 -12.66
CA ALA A 118 6.45 1.31 -11.22
C ALA A 118 5.38 0.29 -10.75
N VAL A 119 4.22 0.23 -11.42
CA VAL A 119 3.17 -0.75 -11.12
C VAL A 119 3.64 -2.18 -11.38
N ARG A 120 4.36 -2.44 -12.48
CA ARG A 120 4.93 -3.77 -12.77
C ARG A 120 5.91 -4.20 -11.69
N MET A 121 6.80 -3.31 -11.25
CA MET A 121 7.72 -3.57 -10.14
C MET A 121 6.98 -3.90 -8.83
N GLY A 122 5.94 -3.12 -8.49
CA GLY A 122 5.12 -3.40 -7.31
C GLY A 122 4.43 -4.77 -7.35
N ASN A 123 3.90 -5.16 -8.52
CA ASN A 123 3.31 -6.49 -8.70
C ASN A 123 4.34 -7.62 -8.60
N GLN A 124 5.55 -7.42 -9.13
CA GLN A 124 6.65 -8.38 -8.99
C GLN A 124 7.03 -8.59 -7.52
N LEU A 125 7.09 -7.51 -6.72
CA LEU A 125 7.32 -7.61 -5.27
C LEU A 125 6.22 -8.40 -4.56
N ILE A 126 4.94 -8.13 -4.89
CA ILE A 126 3.79 -8.86 -4.34
C ILE A 126 3.92 -10.35 -4.66
N ASP A 127 4.23 -10.71 -5.90
CA ASP A 127 4.36 -12.10 -6.33
C ASP A 127 5.55 -12.82 -5.66
N GLN A 128 6.66 -12.12 -5.46
CA GLN A 128 7.82 -12.66 -4.74
C GLN A 128 7.49 -12.94 -3.27
N VAL A 129 6.85 -11.99 -2.57
CA VAL A 129 6.43 -12.18 -1.18
C VAL A 129 5.37 -13.27 -1.04
N ARG A 130 4.42 -13.37 -1.97
CA ARG A 130 3.40 -14.44 -1.95
C ARG A 130 4.02 -15.84 -2.02
N ARG A 131 5.18 -15.98 -2.67
CA ARG A 131 5.91 -17.25 -2.81
C ARG A 131 6.89 -17.52 -1.66
N LEU A 132 7.13 -16.55 -0.78
CA LEU A 132 8.05 -16.70 0.34
C LEU A 132 7.45 -17.65 1.39
N PRO A 133 8.09 -18.80 1.68
CA PRO A 133 7.60 -19.70 2.70
C PRO A 133 7.90 -19.13 4.09
N LEU A 134 6.95 -18.41 4.66
CA LEU A 134 7.04 -17.93 6.03
C LEU A 134 6.52 -18.99 7.01
N ARG A 135 7.23 -19.14 8.13
CA ARG A 135 6.84 -20.02 9.24
C ARG A 135 6.46 -19.17 10.43
N SER A 136 5.30 -19.44 11.01
CA SER A 136 4.94 -18.84 12.29
C SER A 136 5.81 -19.39 13.42
N ALA A 137 5.85 -18.68 14.55
CA ALA A 137 6.49 -19.19 15.77
C ALA A 137 5.90 -20.55 16.23
N ALA A 138 4.65 -20.83 15.89
CA ALA A 138 3.97 -22.11 16.16
C ALA A 138 4.27 -23.20 15.11
N GLY A 139 5.13 -22.93 14.12
CA GLY A 139 5.56 -23.89 13.10
C GLY A 139 4.61 -24.07 11.91
N SER A 140 3.48 -23.35 11.87
CA SER A 140 2.54 -23.38 10.73
C SER A 140 3.03 -22.51 9.56
N ARG A 141 2.67 -22.87 8.32
CA ARG A 141 2.90 -21.99 7.16
C ARG A 141 1.94 -20.81 7.23
N ARG A 142 2.45 -19.60 6.99
CA ARG A 142 1.66 -18.39 6.86
C ARG A 142 1.98 -17.69 5.54
N ALA A 143 0.96 -17.13 4.91
CA ALA A 143 1.14 -16.27 3.75
C ALA A 143 1.27 -14.83 4.24
N ALA A 144 2.26 -14.09 3.72
CA ALA A 144 2.30 -12.64 3.84
C ALA A 144 1.65 -11.99 2.61
N SER A 145 1.05 -10.83 2.83
CA SER A 145 0.54 -9.94 1.79
C SER A 145 1.25 -8.59 1.92
N LEU A 146 1.53 -7.95 0.78
CA LEU A 146 2.09 -6.61 0.73
C LEU A 146 1.00 -5.61 0.34
N ALA A 147 0.95 -4.48 1.02
CA ALA A 147 0.29 -3.28 0.51
C ALA A 147 1.32 -2.44 -0.25
N VAL A 148 0.95 -1.95 -1.43
CA VAL A 148 1.82 -1.14 -2.28
C VAL A 148 1.07 0.07 -2.80
N GLY A 149 1.61 1.25 -2.50
CA GLY A 149 1.18 2.53 -3.07
C GLY A 149 2.24 3.09 -3.98
N ALA A 150 1.86 3.54 -5.18
CA ALA A 150 2.77 4.19 -6.11
C ALA A 150 2.29 5.58 -6.50
N ALA A 151 3.21 6.52 -6.63
CA ALA A 151 2.95 7.81 -7.26
C ALA A 151 4.04 8.11 -8.29
N THR A 152 3.64 8.76 -9.37
CA THR A 152 4.54 9.13 -10.46
C THR A 152 4.32 10.58 -10.84
N VAL A 153 5.39 11.30 -11.12
CA VAL A 153 5.37 12.59 -11.81
C VAL A 153 6.11 12.43 -13.14
N SER A 154 5.44 12.70 -14.25
CA SER A 154 5.98 12.41 -15.59
C SER A 154 7.10 13.37 -15.99
N LEU A 155 7.03 14.62 -15.53
CA LEU A 155 8.10 15.60 -15.69
C LEU A 155 8.07 16.55 -14.48
N PRO A 156 8.96 16.42 -13.49
CA PRO A 156 8.91 17.25 -12.29
C PRO A 156 9.05 18.75 -12.63
N PRO A 157 8.07 19.61 -12.28
CA PRO A 157 8.17 21.05 -12.53
C PRO A 157 9.29 21.71 -11.72
N LYS A 158 9.64 22.96 -12.08
CA LYS A 158 10.76 23.73 -11.47
C LYS A 158 10.68 23.84 -9.94
N ASN A 159 9.48 23.86 -9.38
CA ASN A 159 9.25 23.99 -7.94
C ASN A 159 8.42 22.81 -7.40
N PHE A 160 8.57 21.62 -8.00
CA PHE A 160 7.87 20.43 -7.52
C PHE A 160 8.27 20.10 -6.07
N PRO A 161 7.34 20.10 -5.11
CA PRO A 161 7.64 19.71 -3.73
C PRO A 161 7.75 18.18 -3.64
N PRO A 162 8.90 17.62 -3.19
CA PRO A 162 9.07 16.16 -3.10
C PRO A 162 8.03 15.46 -2.21
N ASP A 163 7.53 16.15 -1.19
CA ASP A 163 6.55 15.65 -0.24
C ASP A 163 5.18 15.36 -0.88
N ASP A 164 4.85 16.02 -2.01
CA ASP A 164 3.61 15.74 -2.73
C ASP A 164 3.65 14.33 -3.36
N LEU A 165 4.80 13.91 -3.86
CA LEU A 165 5.00 12.56 -4.41
C LEU A 165 4.86 11.50 -3.32
N PHE A 166 5.48 11.74 -2.17
CA PHE A 166 5.38 10.86 -1.01
C PHE A 166 3.94 10.79 -0.46
N SER A 167 3.27 11.94 -0.33
CA SER A 167 1.88 12.03 0.12
C SER A 167 0.91 11.34 -0.84
N ALA A 168 1.15 11.44 -2.15
CA ALA A 168 0.37 10.71 -3.16
C ALA A 168 0.59 9.19 -3.08
N ALA A 169 1.84 8.74 -2.90
CA ALA A 169 2.15 7.33 -2.78
C ALA A 169 1.55 6.72 -1.50
N ASN A 170 1.58 7.44 -0.37
CA ASN A 170 0.94 7.00 0.87
C ASN A 170 -0.59 6.91 0.77
N ARG A 171 -1.24 7.86 0.10
CA ARG A 171 -2.69 7.75 -0.18
C ARG A 171 -3.02 6.50 -1.00
N CYS A 172 -2.16 6.15 -1.95
CA CYS A 172 -2.30 4.91 -2.69
C CYS A 172 -2.06 3.67 -1.81
N LEU A 173 -1.03 3.70 -0.95
CA LEU A 173 -0.74 2.61 -0.01
C LEU A 173 -1.95 2.34 0.89
N TYR A 174 -2.57 3.40 1.42
CA TYR A 174 -3.79 3.29 2.19
C TYR A 174 -4.91 2.61 1.39
N GLY A 175 -5.12 3.00 0.14
CA GLY A 175 -6.08 2.32 -0.74
C GLY A 175 -5.75 0.85 -1.01
N SER A 176 -4.47 0.48 -1.04
CA SER A 176 -4.01 -0.91 -1.17
C SER A 176 -4.34 -1.71 0.08
N ARG A 177 -4.05 -1.17 1.28
CA ARG A 177 -4.42 -1.78 2.58
C ARG A 177 -5.92 -2.00 2.70
N LEU A 178 -6.73 -1.00 2.32
CA LEU A 178 -8.20 -1.13 2.31
C LEU A 178 -8.73 -2.24 1.37
N SER A 179 -7.91 -2.68 0.42
CA SER A 179 -8.23 -3.81 -0.47
C SER A 179 -7.76 -5.16 0.07
N GLY A 180 -7.20 -5.22 1.30
CA GLY A 180 -6.59 -6.42 1.90
C GLY A 180 -5.13 -6.65 1.49
N GLY A 181 -4.48 -5.65 0.90
CA GLY A 181 -3.16 -5.80 0.29
C GLY A 181 -3.18 -6.67 -0.98
N GLY A 182 -2.01 -7.13 -1.40
CA GLY A 182 -1.84 -7.98 -2.59
C GLY A 182 -2.14 -7.28 -3.91
N VAL A 183 -2.31 -5.96 -3.89
CA VAL A 183 -2.61 -5.12 -5.06
C VAL A 183 -1.80 -3.84 -5.01
N VAL A 184 -1.34 -3.36 -6.16
CA VAL A 184 -0.77 -2.02 -6.28
C VAL A 184 -1.89 -1.03 -6.51
N LYS A 185 -1.93 0.06 -5.73
CA LYS A 185 -2.67 1.27 -6.10
C LYS A 185 -1.67 2.30 -6.61
N SER A 186 -2.04 3.03 -7.64
CA SER A 186 -1.13 4.02 -8.21
C SER A 186 -1.86 5.25 -8.75
N ILE A 187 -1.17 6.39 -8.71
CA ILE A 187 -1.62 7.66 -9.27
C ILE A 187 -0.49 8.32 -10.05
N GLU A 188 -0.86 9.07 -11.07
CA GLU A 188 0.04 10.03 -11.72
C GLU A 188 -0.35 11.42 -11.24
N ILE A 189 0.64 12.21 -10.82
CA ILE A 189 0.47 13.57 -10.36
C ILE A 189 1.25 14.51 -11.27
N TYR A 190 0.57 15.59 -11.71
CA TYR A 190 1.06 16.63 -12.61
C TYR A 190 1.27 16.20 -14.07
#